data_AF-A0AAV0KND3-F1
#
_entry.id   AF-A0AAV0KND3-F1
#
_cell.length_a   1.000
_cell.length_b   1.000
_cell.length_c   1.000
_cell.angle_alpha   90.00
_cell.angle_beta   90.00
_cell.angle_gamma   90.00
#
_symmetry.space_group_name_H-M   'P 1'
#
loop_
_entity.id
_entity.type
_entity.pdbx_description
1 polymer ?
#
loop_
_entity_poly.entity_id
_entity_poly.type
_entity_poly.pdbx_seq_one_letter_code
_entity_poly.pdbx_strand_id
1 'polypeptide(L)'
;MKTPGNFSETGFASIPVNPTTFPGLNTMGMSFVRADFKPGAINPPHFHPRATEIAHVVEDSNNKVFARVLEKGEVMVFPRGLMHFQMNVGEVPATIFGSFNSQNPGSQRIPAAVFGSGIDNSLLEKAFGLSSKEIVMMRRKFDPKATVKP
;
A
#
# COMPACT_ATOMS: atom_id res chain seq x y z
N MET A 1 -16.47 10.32 -3.70
CA MET A 1 -16.04 9.17 -2.88
C MET A 1 -16.53 9.35 -1.45
N LYS A 2 -17.78 8.98 -1.16
CA LYS A 2 -18.37 9.17 0.19
C LYS A 2 -18.23 7.95 1.09
N THR A 3 -18.17 6.75 0.52
CA THR A 3 -18.14 5.48 1.24
C THR A 3 -16.84 4.72 0.98
N PRO A 4 -16.42 3.85 1.91
CA PRO A 4 -15.31 2.93 1.70
C PRO A 4 -15.53 2.00 0.50
N GLY A 5 -14.43 1.50 -0.05
CA GLY A 5 -14.44 0.41 -1.03
C GLY A 5 -14.51 -0.97 -0.38
N ASN A 6 -14.19 -2.01 -1.15
CA ASN A 6 -14.09 -3.37 -0.62
C ASN A 6 -12.77 -3.55 0.14
N PHE A 7 -12.86 -4.00 1.39
CA PHE A 7 -11.68 -4.28 2.22
C PHE A 7 -10.98 -5.57 1.80
N SER A 8 -9.65 -5.52 1.74
CA SER A 8 -8.78 -6.69 1.58
C SER A 8 -8.68 -7.51 2.88
N GLU A 9 -7.99 -8.64 2.83
CA GLU A 9 -7.60 -9.42 4.02
C GLU A 9 -6.77 -8.61 5.02
N THR A 10 -6.04 -7.58 4.55
CA THR A 10 -5.28 -6.67 5.44
C THR A 10 -6.16 -5.60 6.09
N GLY A 11 -7.49 -5.63 5.87
CA GLY A 11 -8.43 -4.65 6.40
C GLY A 11 -8.34 -3.28 5.73
N PHE A 12 -7.67 -3.18 4.59
CA PHE A 12 -7.45 -1.96 3.82
C PHE A 12 -8.33 -1.92 2.58
N ALA A 13 -8.96 -0.78 2.30
CA ALA A 13 -9.68 -0.51 1.06
C ALA A 13 -9.10 0.74 0.40
N SER A 14 -9.01 0.74 -0.94
CA SER A 14 -8.58 1.90 -1.70
C SER A 14 -9.48 2.17 -2.89
N ILE A 15 -9.83 3.43 -3.11
CA ILE A 15 -10.56 3.88 -4.29
C ILE A 15 -9.71 4.93 -5.03
N PRO A 16 -9.10 4.59 -6.17
CA PRO A 16 -8.29 5.54 -6.94
C PRO A 16 -9.16 6.50 -7.77
N VAL A 17 -8.79 7.78 -7.78
CA VAL A 17 -9.26 8.80 -8.73
C VAL A 17 -8.14 9.07 -9.72
N ASN A 18 -8.22 8.52 -10.92
CA ASN A 18 -7.21 8.70 -11.98
C ASN A 18 -7.92 8.77 -13.35
N PRO A 19 -7.22 8.98 -14.47
CA PRO A 19 -7.86 9.10 -15.78
C PRO A 19 -8.76 7.91 -16.18
N THR A 20 -8.55 6.72 -15.62
CA THR A 20 -9.41 5.56 -15.87
C THR A 20 -10.77 5.68 -15.18
N THR A 21 -10.81 6.24 -13.96
CA THR A 21 -12.06 6.39 -13.17
C THR A 21 -12.65 7.80 -13.24
N PHE A 22 -11.86 8.78 -13.63
CA PHE A 22 -12.24 10.18 -13.80
C PHE A 22 -11.45 10.78 -14.98
N PRO A 23 -11.95 10.64 -16.22
CA PRO A 23 -11.22 11.01 -17.44
C PRO A 23 -10.76 12.48 -17.51
N GLY A 24 -11.45 13.39 -16.81
CA GLY A 24 -11.06 14.80 -16.74
C GLY A 24 -9.69 15.07 -16.09
N LEU A 25 -9.08 14.07 -15.43
CA LEU A 25 -7.71 14.16 -14.93
C LEU A 25 -6.65 13.87 -15.99
N ASN A 26 -7.04 13.42 -17.19
CA ASN A 26 -6.09 13.22 -18.26
C ASN A 26 -5.39 14.54 -18.60
N THR A 27 -4.06 14.51 -18.77
CA THR A 27 -3.19 15.68 -18.99
C THR A 27 -3.09 16.68 -17.85
N MET A 28 -3.83 16.51 -16.74
CA MET A 28 -3.79 17.41 -15.57
C MET A 28 -2.59 17.14 -14.65
N GLY A 29 -1.80 16.08 -14.92
CA GLY A 29 -0.59 15.79 -14.16
C GLY A 29 -0.83 15.36 -12.71
N MET A 30 -2.05 14.97 -12.34
CA MET A 30 -2.40 14.64 -10.96
C MET A 30 -3.47 13.54 -10.83
N SER A 31 -3.50 12.89 -9.67
CA SER A 31 -4.49 11.89 -9.31
C SER A 31 -4.69 11.86 -7.79
N PHE A 32 -5.71 11.16 -7.32
CA PHE A 32 -6.04 11.07 -5.91
C PHE A 32 -6.37 9.62 -5.52
N VAL A 33 -6.42 9.36 -4.22
CA VAL A 33 -6.91 8.10 -3.66
C VAL A 33 -7.65 8.37 -2.37
N ARG A 34 -8.76 7.67 -2.15
CA ARG A 34 -9.32 7.47 -0.81
C ARG A 34 -8.84 6.12 -0.30
N ALA A 35 -8.30 6.09 0.91
CA ALA A 35 -7.84 4.91 1.59
C ALA A 35 -8.57 4.77 2.93
N ASP A 36 -9.23 3.64 3.16
CA ASP A 36 -9.98 3.35 4.38
C ASP A 36 -9.33 2.15 5.09
N PHE A 37 -9.23 2.23 6.42
CA PHE A 37 -8.55 1.25 7.27
C PHE A 37 -9.47 0.82 8.40
N LYS A 38 -9.73 -0.48 8.54
CA LYS A 38 -10.27 -1.03 9.79
C LYS A 38 -9.24 -0.85 10.94
N PRO A 39 -9.66 -0.94 12.22
CA PRO A 39 -8.70 -1.02 13.33
C PRO A 39 -7.67 -2.14 13.10
N GLY A 40 -6.39 -1.82 13.26
CA GLY A 40 -5.27 -2.75 13.01
C GLY A 40 -4.95 -3.02 11.54
N ALA A 41 -5.69 -2.43 10.59
CA ALA A 41 -5.45 -2.65 9.17
C ALA A 41 -4.15 -2.01 8.68
N ILE A 42 -3.55 -2.61 7.65
CA ILE A 42 -2.32 -2.11 7.04
C ILE A 42 -2.49 -1.84 5.55
N ASN A 43 -1.84 -0.76 5.10
CA ASN A 43 -1.38 -0.62 3.73
C ASN A 43 0.10 -1.04 3.73
N PRO A 44 0.44 -2.25 3.24
CA PRO A 44 1.78 -2.81 3.35
C PRO A 44 2.84 -1.92 2.71
N PRO A 45 4.13 -2.10 3.06
CA PRO A 45 5.23 -1.34 2.46
C PRO A 45 5.12 -1.30 0.94
N HIS A 46 5.12 -0.09 0.39
CA HIS A 46 5.00 0.17 -1.02
C HIS A 46 5.67 1.50 -1.40
N PHE A 47 5.78 1.75 -2.70
CA PHE A 47 6.23 3.04 -3.22
C PHE A 47 5.53 3.39 -4.53
N HIS A 48 5.59 4.68 -4.88
CA HIS A 48 5.08 5.22 -6.13
C HIS A 48 6.24 5.56 -7.07
N PRO A 49 6.47 4.79 -8.15
CA PRO A 49 7.60 5.02 -9.04
C PRO A 49 7.50 6.34 -9.83
N ARG A 50 6.29 6.89 -10.00
CA ARG A 50 6.05 8.04 -10.87
C ARG A 50 5.48 9.26 -10.16
N ALA A 51 5.31 9.23 -8.84
CA ALA A 51 4.75 10.37 -8.11
C ALA A 51 5.28 10.50 -6.69
N THR A 52 5.37 11.74 -6.22
CA THR A 52 5.30 12.09 -4.81
C THR A 52 3.85 12.00 -4.36
N GLU A 53 3.61 11.47 -3.16
CA GLU A 53 2.30 11.45 -2.52
C GLU A 53 2.24 12.49 -1.40
N ILE A 54 1.09 13.15 -1.29
CA ILE A 54 0.69 13.93 -0.12
C ILE A 54 -0.54 13.23 0.46
N ALA A 55 -0.43 12.74 1.69
CA ALA A 55 -1.49 12.03 2.39
C ALA A 55 -2.07 12.90 3.52
N HIS A 56 -3.38 13.12 3.50
CA HIS A 56 -4.12 13.90 4.50
C HIS A 56 -5.07 13.00 5.28
N VAL A 57 -5.02 13.05 6.61
CA VAL A 57 -5.88 12.25 7.48
C VAL A 57 -7.18 12.99 7.76
N VAL A 58 -8.33 12.35 7.49
CA VAL A 58 -9.66 12.95 7.69
C VAL A 58 -10.35 12.38 8.92
N GLU A 59 -10.03 11.16 9.32
CA GLU A 59 -10.54 10.49 10.52
C GLU A 59 -9.41 9.68 11.17
N ASP A 60 -9.29 9.80 12.49
CA ASP A 60 -8.17 9.26 13.27
C ASP A 60 -8.62 8.73 14.64
N SER A 61 -7.80 7.86 15.24
CA SER A 61 -7.75 7.64 16.69
C SER A 61 -6.30 7.45 17.19
N ASN A 62 -5.99 8.14 18.29
CA ASN A 62 -4.69 8.12 18.98
C ASN A 62 -4.18 6.71 19.30
N ASN A 63 -2.94 6.37 18.87
CA ASN A 63 -1.92 5.63 19.65
C ASN A 63 -0.64 5.27 18.83
N LYS A 64 0.47 4.90 19.51
CA LYS A 64 1.88 4.92 19.05
C LYS A 64 2.43 3.66 18.32
N VAL A 65 3.26 3.92 17.29
CA VAL A 65 4.65 3.49 16.96
C VAL A 65 4.84 3.17 15.46
N PHE A 66 5.99 3.64 14.95
CA PHE A 66 6.56 3.70 13.59
C PHE A 66 6.18 4.96 12.80
N ALA A 67 7.19 5.76 12.46
CA ALA A 67 7.14 6.98 11.63
C ALA A 67 5.87 7.84 11.83
N ARG A 68 5.90 8.78 12.80
CA ARG A 68 4.85 9.76 13.17
C ARG A 68 3.41 9.25 13.00
N VAL A 69 2.74 9.00 14.13
CA VAL A 69 1.27 8.87 14.15
C VAL A 69 0.68 10.17 13.61
N LEU A 70 -0.14 10.07 12.57
CA LEU A 70 -0.79 11.21 11.96
C LEU A 70 -2.20 11.32 12.51
N GLU A 71 -2.51 12.47 13.10
CA GLU A 71 -3.84 12.75 13.61
C GLU A 71 -4.75 13.37 12.55
N LYS A 72 -6.06 13.39 12.82
CA LYS A 72 -7.03 14.04 11.93
C LYS A 72 -6.61 15.48 11.66
N GLY A 73 -6.56 15.84 10.38
CA GLY A 73 -6.14 17.16 9.91
C GLY A 73 -4.65 17.25 9.58
N GLU A 74 -3.84 16.29 10.00
CA GLU A 74 -2.41 16.26 9.70
C GLU A 74 -2.12 15.71 8.30
N VAL A 75 -0.96 16.12 7.78
CA VAL A 75 -0.48 15.75 6.44
C VAL A 75 0.91 15.15 6.54
N MET A 76 1.18 14.15 5.71
CA MET A 76 2.52 13.64 5.44
C MET A 76 2.82 13.64 3.95
N VAL A 77 4.09 13.84 3.59
CA VAL A 77 4.58 13.82 2.22
C VAL A 77 5.53 12.66 2.05
N PHE A 78 5.28 11.83 1.04
CA PHE A 78 6.15 10.73 0.65
C PHE A 78 6.82 11.06 -0.69
N PRO A 79 8.13 11.37 -0.71
CA PRO A 79 8.87 11.63 -1.94
C PRO A 79 8.75 10.48 -2.95
N ARG A 80 8.77 10.83 -4.24
CA ARG A 80 8.72 9.86 -5.34
C ARG A 80 9.74 8.73 -5.14
N GLY A 81 9.27 7.49 -5.27
CA GLY A 81 10.10 6.29 -5.15
C GLY A 81 10.47 5.92 -3.71
N LEU A 82 10.13 6.73 -2.70
CA LEU A 82 10.40 6.38 -1.31
C LEU A 82 9.40 5.34 -0.82
N MET A 83 9.94 4.25 -0.26
CA MET A 83 9.14 3.23 0.40
C MET A 83 8.50 3.79 1.66
N HIS A 84 7.21 3.54 1.81
CA HIS A 84 6.42 3.94 2.98
C HIS A 84 5.27 2.95 3.20
N PHE A 85 4.55 3.11 4.31
CA PHE A 85 3.46 2.24 4.73
C PHE A 85 2.50 3.01 5.63
N GLN A 86 1.33 2.44 5.87
CA GLN A 86 0.40 2.94 6.87
C GLN A 86 -0.17 1.77 7.68
N MET A 87 -0.42 2.01 8.96
CA MET A 87 -1.13 1.10 9.85
C MET A 87 -2.11 1.93 10.66
N ASN A 88 -3.37 1.48 10.74
CA ASN A 88 -4.32 2.04 11.69
C ASN A 88 -4.03 1.43 13.07
N VAL A 89 -3.40 2.24 13.91
CA VAL A 89 -2.97 1.90 15.29
C VAL A 89 -4.01 2.28 16.34
N GLY A 90 -5.11 2.90 15.93
CA GLY A 90 -6.20 3.26 16.81
C GLY A 90 -7.34 2.23 16.82
N GLU A 91 -8.37 2.52 17.61
CA GLU A 91 -9.46 1.58 17.92
C GLU A 91 -10.67 1.71 16.99
N VAL A 92 -10.73 2.78 16.20
CA VAL A 92 -11.82 3.04 15.25
C VAL A 92 -11.33 3.03 13.80
N PRO A 93 -12.21 2.85 12.80
CA PRO A 93 -11.82 2.98 11.40
C PRO A 93 -11.23 4.36 11.10
N ALA A 94 -10.21 4.40 10.22
CA ALA A 94 -9.52 5.61 9.82
C ALA A 94 -9.60 5.80 8.29
N THR A 95 -9.62 7.07 7.86
CA THR A 95 -9.70 7.45 6.44
C THR A 95 -8.60 8.44 6.08
N ILE A 96 -7.87 8.15 5.01
CA ILE A 96 -6.81 8.99 4.43
C ILE A 96 -7.17 9.35 3.00
N PHE A 97 -6.93 10.60 2.62
CA PHE A 97 -6.95 11.04 1.23
C PHE A 97 -5.53 11.34 0.76
N GLY A 98 -5.08 10.60 -0.27
CA GLY A 98 -3.81 10.81 -0.93
C GLY A 98 -3.97 11.63 -2.21
N SER A 99 -3.01 12.50 -2.49
CA SER A 99 -2.88 13.25 -3.75
C SER A 99 -1.50 12.98 -4.36
N PHE A 100 -1.45 12.82 -5.67
CA PHE A 100 -0.22 12.49 -6.40
C PHE A 100 0.08 13.54 -7.45
N ASN A 101 1.35 13.92 -7.60
CA ASN A 101 1.82 14.78 -8.69
C ASN A 101 2.05 14.02 -10.02
N SER A 102 1.19 13.04 -10.29
CA SER A 102 1.09 12.33 -11.57
C SER A 102 -0.33 11.84 -11.75
N GLN A 103 -0.83 11.85 -12.98
CA GLN A 103 -2.10 11.22 -13.32
C GLN A 103 -2.06 9.69 -13.21
N ASN A 104 -0.86 9.10 -13.21
CA ASN A 104 -0.64 7.67 -13.04
C ASN A 104 0.59 7.44 -12.14
N PRO A 105 0.43 7.43 -10.81
CA PRO A 105 1.54 7.30 -9.87
C PRO A 105 2.20 5.91 -9.93
N GLY A 106 1.42 4.88 -10.26
CA GLY A 106 1.78 3.48 -10.05
C GLY A 106 1.86 3.14 -8.57
N SER A 107 1.79 1.87 -8.21
CA SER A 107 2.00 1.43 -6.82
C SER A 107 2.68 0.07 -6.85
N GLN A 108 3.87 -0.01 -6.25
CA GLN A 108 4.62 -1.25 -6.12
C GLN A 108 4.57 -1.69 -4.68
N ARG A 109 3.75 -2.71 -4.37
CA ARG A 109 3.67 -3.30 -3.02
C ARG A 109 4.81 -4.29 -2.84
N ILE A 110 5.71 -4.02 -1.89
CA ILE A 110 6.94 -4.80 -1.70
C ILE A 110 6.67 -6.28 -1.43
N PRO A 111 5.76 -6.69 -0.52
CA PRO A 111 5.54 -8.11 -0.26
C PRO A 111 5.08 -8.88 -1.51
N ALA A 112 4.16 -8.32 -2.29
CA ALA A 112 3.71 -8.92 -3.54
C ALA A 112 4.79 -8.89 -4.63
N ALA A 113 5.60 -7.83 -4.69
CA ALA A 113 6.71 -7.72 -5.64
C ALA A 113 7.78 -8.79 -5.40
N VAL A 114 8.10 -9.07 -4.14
CA VAL A 114 9.14 -10.02 -3.75
C VAL A 114 8.62 -11.46 -3.82
N PHE A 115 7.47 -11.74 -3.21
CA PHE A 115 6.98 -13.11 -3.00
C PHE A 115 5.85 -13.54 -3.94
N GLY A 116 5.22 -12.59 -4.64
CA GLY A 116 4.18 -12.87 -5.64
C GLY A 116 4.68 -12.80 -7.09
N SER A 117 5.98 -12.62 -7.31
CA SER A 117 6.58 -12.53 -8.64
C SER A 117 7.36 -13.80 -9.00
N GLY A 118 7.84 -13.88 -10.24
CA GLY A 118 8.64 -15.00 -10.74
C GLY A 118 10.10 -15.04 -10.28
N ILE A 119 10.48 -14.32 -9.22
CA ILE A 119 11.86 -14.37 -8.70
C ILE A 119 12.19 -15.80 -8.28
N ASP A 120 13.39 -16.26 -8.62
CA ASP A 120 13.85 -17.61 -8.29
C ASP A 120 13.97 -17.84 -6.77
N ASN A 121 13.57 -19.02 -6.29
CA ASN A 121 13.61 -19.32 -4.86
C ASN A 121 15.03 -19.33 -4.31
N SER A 122 16.01 -19.87 -5.03
CA SER A 122 17.40 -19.91 -4.57
C SER A 122 18.01 -18.50 -4.44
N LEU A 123 17.54 -17.56 -5.27
CA LEU A 123 17.87 -16.14 -5.12
C LEU A 123 17.25 -15.57 -3.85
N LEU A 124 15.95 -15.79 -3.62
CA LEU A 124 15.27 -15.31 -2.40
C LEU A 124 15.87 -15.90 -1.12
N GLU A 125 16.20 -17.19 -1.12
CA GLU A 125 16.88 -17.87 0.00
C GLU A 125 18.19 -17.16 0.35
N LYS A 126 19.03 -16.88 -0.64
CA LYS A 126 20.30 -16.15 -0.43
C LYS A 126 20.10 -14.70 -0.03
N ALA A 127 19.11 -14.02 -0.62
CA ALA A 127 18.85 -12.61 -0.37
C ALA A 127 18.30 -12.35 1.05
N PHE A 128 17.46 -13.26 1.55
CA PHE A 128 16.81 -13.12 2.86
C PHE A 128 17.44 -13.99 3.95
N GLY A 129 18.35 -14.90 3.62
CA GLY A 129 18.96 -15.84 4.57
C GLY A 129 17.95 -16.86 5.12
N LEU A 130 16.91 -17.19 4.35
CA LEU A 130 15.80 -18.06 4.75
C LEU A 130 15.91 -19.43 4.07
N SER A 131 15.32 -20.44 4.71
CA SER A 131 15.19 -21.77 4.13
C SER A 131 14.17 -21.80 2.97
N SER A 132 14.31 -22.78 2.07
CA SER A 132 13.34 -23.00 0.99
C SER A 132 11.91 -23.15 1.49
N LYS A 133 11.72 -23.79 2.66
CA LYS A 133 10.41 -23.98 3.27
C LYS A 133 9.78 -22.65 3.70
N GLU A 134 10.58 -21.74 4.26
CA GLU A 134 10.12 -20.40 4.65
C GLU A 134 9.77 -19.55 3.41
N ILE A 135 10.62 -19.57 2.38
CA ILE A 135 10.34 -18.87 1.11
C ILE A 135 9.03 -19.38 0.47
N VAL A 136 8.86 -20.70 0.36
CA VAL A 136 7.62 -21.28 -0.19
C VAL A 136 6.41 -20.89 0.65
N MET A 137 6.53 -20.89 1.98
CA MET A 137 5.44 -20.46 2.87
C MET A 137 5.05 -18.99 2.62
N MET A 138 6.03 -18.09 2.48
CA MET A 138 5.78 -16.68 2.18
C MET A 138 5.13 -16.52 0.80
N ARG A 139 5.62 -17.21 -0.23
CA ARG A 139 5.08 -17.14 -1.60
C ARG A 139 3.62 -17.56 -1.69
N ARG A 140 3.22 -18.62 -0.99
CA ARG A 140 1.82 -19.11 -1.00
C ARG A 140 0.80 -18.06 -0.57
N LYS A 141 1.22 -17.03 0.19
CA LYS A 141 0.36 -15.91 0.60
C LYS A 141 0.10 -14.90 -0.54
N PHE A 142 0.93 -14.88 -1.58
CA PHE A 142 0.89 -13.88 -2.66
C PHE A 142 0.70 -14.50 -4.05
N ASP A 143 1.07 -15.77 -4.22
CA ASP A 143 0.81 -16.58 -5.40
C ASP A 143 0.33 -17.99 -4.96
N PRO A 144 -0.99 -18.21 -4.85
CA PRO A 144 -1.53 -19.51 -4.44
C PRO A 144 -1.22 -20.64 -5.42
N LYS A 145 -0.78 -20.32 -6.65
CA LYS A 145 -0.43 -21.29 -7.70
C LYS A 145 1.05 -21.60 -7.73
N ALA A 146 1.88 -21.00 -6.86
CA ALA A 146 3.29 -21.31 -6.74
C ALA A 146 3.47 -22.75 -6.21
N THR A 147 3.44 -23.72 -7.11
CA THR A 147 3.75 -25.12 -6.83
C THR A 147 5.23 -25.27 -6.52
N VAL A 148 5.53 -26.13 -5.55
CA VAL A 148 6.87 -26.65 -5.31
C VAL A 148 7.33 -27.33 -6.61
N LYS A 149 8.27 -26.71 -7.34
CA LYS A 149 9.05 -27.51 -8.28
C LYS A 149 10.00 -28.36 -7.42
N PRO A 150 10.03 -29.69 -7.64
CA PRO A 150 10.89 -30.61 -6.91
C PRO A 150 12.37 -30.28 -7.10
#